data_AF-Q5BRG5-F1
#
_entry.id   AF-Q5BRG5-F1
#
_cell.length_a   1.000
_cell.length_b   1.000
_cell.length_c   1.000
_cell.angle_alpha   90.00
_cell.angle_beta   90.00
_cell.angle_gamma   90.00
#
_symmetry.space_group_name_H-M   'P 1'
#
loop_
_entity.id
_entity.type
_entity.pdbx_description
1 polymer ?
#
loop_
_entity_poly.entity_id
_entity_poly.type
_entity_poly.pdbx_seq_one_letter_code
_entity_poly.pdbx_strand_id
1 'polypeptide(L)'
;MGVNVKSVLNDLVLNFRIDDEGEVLSIKFSEDNQILGIQRTHRSVDFLNFQGNSPNGIQYSQACKNKSASLLGFVWFSDYEVLFITN
;
A
#
# COMPACT_ATOMS: atom_id res chain seq x y z
N MET A 1 5.65 -13.43 0.17
CA MET A 1 4.84 -13.55 -1.07
C MET A 1 5.53 -12.83 -2.24
N GLY A 2 5.41 -13.36 -3.47
CA GLY A 2 5.93 -12.69 -4.68
C GLY A 2 4.84 -11.86 -5.37
N VAL A 3 5.11 -10.60 -5.66
CA VAL A 3 4.14 -9.68 -6.29
C VAL A 3 4.67 -9.23 -7.64
N ASN A 4 3.83 -9.36 -8.67
CA ASN A 4 4.09 -8.86 -10.01
C ASN A 4 3.06 -7.78 -10.33
N VAL A 5 3.52 -6.56 -10.55
CA VAL A 5 2.67 -5.42 -10.94
C VAL A 5 2.88 -5.17 -12.42
N LYS A 6 1.76 -5.09 -13.14
CA LYS A 6 1.73 -4.84 -14.59
C LYS A 6 1.04 -3.50 -14.83
N SER A 7 1.73 -2.60 -15.50
CA SER A 7 1.12 -1.39 -16.04
C SER A 7 0.60 -1.65 -17.45
N VAL A 8 -0.40 -0.86 -17.87
CA VAL A 8 -0.89 -0.82 -19.25
C VAL A 8 0.20 -0.27 -20.19
N LEU A 9 1.11 0.54 -19.64
CA LEU A 9 2.33 0.96 -20.30
C LEU A 9 3.40 -0.12 -20.05
N ASN A 10 3.84 -0.80 -21.11
CA ASN A 10 4.72 -1.97 -21.04
C ASN A 10 6.04 -1.75 -20.28
N ASP A 11 6.45 -0.50 -20.06
CA ASP A 11 7.74 -0.15 -19.48
C ASP A 11 7.74 -0.13 -17.94
N LEU A 12 6.58 -0.30 -17.29
CA LEU A 12 6.43 -0.25 -15.82
C LEU A 12 5.97 -1.60 -15.27
N VAL A 13 6.79 -2.64 -15.46
CA VAL A 13 6.63 -3.93 -14.78
C VAL A 13 7.51 -3.96 -13.54
N LEU A 14 6.88 -4.03 -12.37
CA LEU A 14 7.58 -4.11 -11.07
C LEU A 14 7.46 -5.51 -10.50
N ASN A 15 8.61 -6.10 -10.15
CA ASN A 15 8.71 -7.41 -9.52
C ASN A 15 9.39 -7.24 -8.17
N PHE A 16 8.70 -7.60 -7.10
CA PHE A 16 9.26 -7.53 -5.76
C PHE A 16 8.67 -8.61 -4.85
N ARG A 17 9.29 -8.76 -3.68
CA ARG A 17 8.80 -9.64 -2.63
C ARG A 17 8.50 -8.81 -1.41
N ILE A 18 7.40 -9.13 -0.76
CA ILE A 18 7.05 -8.61 0.56
C ILE A 18 6.97 -9.77 1.54
N ASP A 19 7.25 -9.45 2.80
CA ASP A 19 7.07 -10.38 3.90
C ASP A 19 5.60 -10.81 3.99
N ASP A 20 5.44 -12.10 4.30
CA ASP A 20 4.12 -12.71 4.44
C ASP A 20 3.63 -12.49 5.87
N GLU A 21 2.87 -11.42 6.05
CA GLU A 21 2.30 -11.00 7.34
C GLU A 21 0.78 -11.23 7.40
N GLY A 22 0.29 -12.19 6.62
CA GLY A 22 -1.13 -12.56 6.56
C GLY A 22 -1.89 -11.95 5.38
N GLU A 23 -3.21 -12.02 5.45
CA GLU A 23 -4.12 -11.66 4.37
C GLU A 23 -3.99 -10.18 3.94
N VAL A 24 -4.04 -9.96 2.64
CA VAL A 24 -4.01 -8.62 2.03
C VAL A 24 -5.41 -8.28 1.53
N LEU A 25 -6.07 -7.33 2.20
CA LEU A 25 -7.40 -6.83 1.82
C LEU A 25 -7.32 -5.86 0.64
N SER A 26 -6.29 -5.02 0.61
CA SER A 26 -6.04 -4.06 -0.48
C SER A 26 -4.55 -3.74 -0.56
N ILE A 27 -4.02 -3.59 -1.77
CA ILE A 27 -2.62 -3.27 -2.04
C ILE A 27 -2.52 -2.36 -3.26
N LYS A 28 -1.89 -1.19 -3.10
CA LYS A 28 -1.83 -0.16 -4.15
C LYS A 28 -0.56 0.68 -4.04
N PHE A 29 0.11 0.88 -5.17
CA PHE A 29 1.19 1.86 -5.28
C PHE A 29 0.65 3.30 -5.37
N SER A 30 1.45 4.26 -4.91
CA SER A 30 1.39 5.67 -5.29
C SER A 30 1.54 5.82 -6.81
N GLU A 31 1.19 7.00 -7.35
CA GLU A 31 1.21 7.22 -8.80
C GLU A 31 2.61 7.04 -9.42
N ASP A 32 3.66 7.46 -8.71
CA ASP A 32 5.07 7.29 -9.06
C ASP A 32 5.69 5.91 -8.73
N ASN A 33 4.89 4.99 -8.18
CA ASN A 33 5.31 3.67 -7.69
C ASN A 33 6.45 3.68 -6.66
N GLN A 34 6.67 4.78 -5.93
CA GLN A 34 7.68 4.84 -4.87
C GLN A 34 7.16 4.39 -3.51
N ILE A 35 5.85 4.41 -3.27
CA ILE A 35 5.24 4.03 -1.99
C ILE A 35 4.16 2.98 -2.24
N LEU A 36 4.24 1.86 -1.53
CA LEU A 36 3.24 0.80 -1.56
C LEU A 36 2.40 0.85 -0.28
N GLY A 37 1.11 1.14 -0.43
CA GLY A 37 0.13 1.00 0.64
C GLY A 37 -0.42 -0.42 0.69
N ILE A 38 -0.41 -1.02 1.88
CA ILE A 38 -0.92 -2.37 2.14
C ILE A 38 -1.91 -2.33 3.30
N GLN A 39 -3.12 -2.78 3.04
CA GLN A 39 -4.16 -2.96 4.05
C GLN A 39 -4.29 -4.45 4.38
N ARG A 40 -3.88 -4.85 5.57
CA ARG A 40 -4.08 -6.20 6.11
C ARG A 40 -5.16 -6.29 7.18
N THR A 41 -5.63 -5.14 7.66
CA THR A 41 -6.67 -5.05 8.68
C THR A 41 -7.75 -4.06 8.25
N HIS A 42 -8.94 -4.15 8.85
CA HIS A 42 -9.97 -3.12 8.71
C HIS A 42 -9.69 -1.88 9.57
N ARG A 43 -8.42 -1.63 9.91
CA ARG A 43 -8.07 -0.57 10.84
C ARG A 43 -6.87 0.26 10.44
N SER A 44 -5.95 -0.31 9.68
CA SER A 44 -4.71 0.36 9.31
C SER A 44 -4.30 0.07 7.88
N VAL A 45 -3.50 0.99 7.35
CA VAL A 45 -2.70 0.80 6.14
C VAL A 45 -1.25 0.99 6.53
N ASP A 46 -0.42 0.03 6.15
CA ASP A 46 1.03 0.09 6.28
C ASP A 46 1.64 0.54 4.95
N PHE A 47 2.73 1.29 5.03
CA PHE A 47 3.40 1.88 3.88
C PHE A 47 4.85 1.41 3.79
N LEU A 48 5.20 0.87 2.62
CA LEU A 48 6.55 0.45 2.25
C LEU A 48 7.10 1.43 1.21
N ASN A 49 8.27 2.01 1.46
CA ASN A 49 8.96 2.79 0.44
C ASN A 49 9.82 1.88 -0.45
N PHE A 50 9.88 2.21 -1.72
CA PHE A 50 10.64 1.50 -2.73
C PHE A 50 11.85 2.34 -3.14
N GLN A 51 13.00 1.69 -3.24
CA GLN A 51 14.20 2.25 -3.87
C GLN A 51 14.72 1.24 -4.88
N GLY A 52 14.76 1.62 -6.16
CA GLY A 52 15.25 0.74 -7.22
C GLY A 52 14.50 -0.61 -7.29
N ASN A 53 13.17 -0.58 -7.15
CA ASN A 53 12.27 -1.75 -7.17
C ASN A 53 12.43 -2.71 -5.98
N SER A 54 13.18 -2.34 -4.94
CA SER A 54 13.25 -3.10 -3.69
C SER A 54 12.48 -2.37 -2.58
N PRO A 55 11.58 -3.07 -1.84
CA PRO A 55 10.96 -2.50 -0.66
C PRO A 55 12.01 -2.34 0.45
N ASN A 56 11.95 -1.22 1.17
CA ASN A 56 12.82 -0.92 2.31
C ASN A 56 12.09 -1.09 3.65
N GLY A 57 11.37 -2.21 3.81
CA GLY A 57 10.56 -2.52 4.99
C GLY A 57 9.42 -1.55 5.26
N ILE A 58 8.64 -1.80 6.32
CA ILE A 58 7.55 -0.91 6.77
C ILE A 58 8.16 0.34 7.37
N GLN A 59 7.76 1.49 6.82
CA GLN A 59 8.24 2.79 7.30
C GLN A 59 7.16 3.53 8.06
N TYR A 60 5.90 3.39 7.66
CA TYR A 60 4.79 4.10 8.27
C TYR A 60 3.56 3.20 8.39
N SER A 61 2.73 3.47 9.40
CA SER A 61 1.42 2.84 9.56
C SER A 61 0.42 3.89 9.97
N GLN A 62 -0.70 3.96 9.25
CA GLN A 62 -1.79 4.87 9.57
C GLN A 62 -3.01 4.05 9.97
N ALA A 63 -3.37 4.13 11.25
CA ALA A 63 -4.57 3.52 11.79
C ALA A 63 -5.73 4.54 11.87
N CYS A 64 -6.98 4.06 11.85
CA CYS A 64 -8.13 4.91 12.18
C CYS A 64 -7.98 5.45 13.61
N LYS A 65 -8.37 6.71 13.84
CA LYS A 65 -8.22 7.35 15.16
C LYS A 65 -9.29 6.89 16.18
N ASN A 66 -10.54 6.76 15.75
CA ASN A 66 -11.66 6.40 16.64
C ASN A 66 -11.83 4.87 16.72
N LYS A 67 -11.83 4.26 17.91
CA LYS A 67 -11.94 2.80 18.11
C LYS A 67 -13.15 2.13 17.44
N SER A 68 -14.25 2.84 17.24
CA SER A 68 -15.43 2.30 16.54
C SER A 68 -15.36 2.41 15.01
N ALA A 69 -14.42 3.21 14.47
CA ALA A 69 -14.26 3.38 13.04
C ALA A 69 -13.55 2.18 12.41
N SER A 70 -14.03 1.78 11.24
CA SER A 70 -13.42 0.77 10.39
C SER A 70 -12.95 1.41 9.08
N LEU A 71 -11.81 0.94 8.60
CA LEU A 71 -11.28 1.30 7.30
C LEU A 71 -12.00 0.50 6.23
N LEU A 72 -12.81 1.19 5.44
CA LEU A 72 -13.50 0.62 4.27
C LEU A 72 -12.56 0.52 3.08
N GLY A 73 -11.60 1.44 2.97
CA GLY A 73 -10.54 1.38 1.98
C GLY A 73 -9.74 2.68 1.91
N PHE A 74 -8.77 2.71 1.00
CA PHE A 74 -7.95 3.89 0.73
C PHE A 74 -7.69 4.07 -0.77
N VAL A 75 -7.43 5.31 -1.15
CA VAL A 75 -7.04 5.72 -2.50
C VAL A 75 -5.89 6.72 -2.44
N TRP A 76 -4.91 6.53 -3.32
CA TRP A 76 -3.89 7.55 -3.57
C TRP A 76 -4.53 8.70 -4.34
N PHE A 77 -4.28 9.93 -3.88
CA PHE A 77 -4.74 11.16 -4.52
C PHE A 77 -3.61 11.84 -5.28
N SER A 78 -2.37 11.68 -4.81
CA SER A 78 -1.13 12.10 -5.46
C SER A 78 0.01 11.17 -5.02
N ASP A 79 1.24 11.47 -5.42
CA ASP A 79 2.44 10.71 -5.03
C ASP A 79 2.60 10.53 -3.51
N TYR A 80 2.17 11.52 -2.73
CA TYR A 80 2.37 11.56 -1.27
C TYR A 80 1.09 11.80 -0.46
N GLU A 81 -0.06 11.91 -1.12
CA GLU A 81 -1.34 12.13 -0.46
C GLU A 81 -2.27 10.94 -0.64
N VAL A 82 -2.86 10.50 0.47
CA VAL A 82 -3.74 9.34 0.51
C VAL A 82 -5.03 9.70 1.25
N LEU A 83 -6.16 9.32 0.68
CA LEU A 83 -7.48 9.45 1.28
C LEU A 83 -7.89 8.13 1.90
N PHE A 84 -8.31 8.18 3.17
CA PHE A 84 -8.87 7.05 3.91
C PHE A 84 -10.39 7.19 4.00
N ILE A 85 -11.10 6.11 3.68
CA ILE A 85 -12.56 6.06 3.74
C ILE A 85 -12.95 5.21 4.95
N THR A 86 -13.62 5.83 5.92
CA THR A 86 -14.06 5.17 7.16
C THR A 86 -15.56 5.35 7.39
N ASN A 87 -16.17 4.45 8.15
CA ASN A 87 -17.55 4.61 8.66
C ASN A 87 -17.61 5.39 9.98
#